data_AF-A0A1G3YGL0-F1
#
_entry.id   AF-A0A1G3YGL0-F1
#
_cell.length_a   1.000
_cell.length_b   1.000
_cell.length_c   1.000
_cell.angle_alpha   90.00
_cell.angle_beta   90.00
_cell.angle_gamma   90.00
#
_symmetry.space_group_name_H-M   'P 1'
#
loop_
_entity.id
_entity.type
_entity.pdbx_description
1 polymer ?
#
loop_
_entity_poly.entity_id
_entity_poly.type
_entity_poly.pdbx_seq_one_letter_code
_entity_poly.pdbx_strand_id
1 'polypeptide(L)'
;MNRKRIFPVLIAFLLLAGPGISFAQRGAVTDEPFWMTLERGKLLFREKRYGDALLSFEDALRGRRELFARHRRALVDALSLPEVRRFDDSLTRFETYAAERKLKAAQDALAAVYALVPRDSMNGSALAAMDAALSLAAYPEAEYWIGEAYRAEGESAIALKQYQKAYALRDLLEVHDEGRDILYKIAELQAERLEYPAMEASLLEILKEDILWTSGSSAFIRDAMSRTLADEGLDRFLLLYRYSSPWALRAHRDLGLYFYRSGRHDRAAAHLTFAFLIQVTVLIDEIKRSESEWKATTLPDILDRAEKRESAVEYLADTGFYRTVYYFGASLYAVGRGKSAIELWRAVANRPAAGEWRLRSLRQLSKPFIEPAVPR
;
A
#
# COMPACT_ATOMS: atom_id res chain seq x y z
N MET A 1 82.11 31.51 -0.80
CA MET A 1 83.17 30.53 -0.52
C MET A 1 82.49 29.21 -0.17
N ASN A 2 82.68 28.16 -0.99
CA ASN A 2 82.59 26.70 -0.75
C ASN A 2 81.92 26.19 0.54
N ARG A 3 81.15 25.10 0.64
CA ARG A 3 80.78 23.96 -0.24
C ARG A 3 79.89 23.01 0.61
N LYS A 4 79.04 22.21 -0.07
CA LYS A 4 78.58 20.83 0.27
C LYS A 4 77.63 20.68 1.49
N ARG A 5 76.37 20.27 1.27
CA ARG A 5 75.83 18.89 1.17
C ARG A 5 76.20 18.02 2.38
N ILE A 6 75.19 17.46 3.06
CA ILE A 6 74.96 16.02 3.32
C ILE A 6 73.66 15.87 4.13
N PHE A 7 72.78 14.98 3.66
CA PHE A 7 71.65 14.39 4.40
C PHE A 7 72.09 12.96 4.80
N PRO A 8 71.81 12.50 6.02
CA PRO A 8 71.21 11.17 6.21
C PRO A 8 70.14 11.19 7.34
N VAL A 9 68.94 10.65 7.15
CA VAL A 9 68.52 9.25 7.36
C VAL A 9 68.50 8.78 8.83
N LEU A 10 67.26 8.64 9.31
CA LEU A 10 66.66 7.68 10.27
C LEU A 10 66.78 7.80 11.81
N ILE A 11 65.58 7.72 12.41
CA ILE A 11 65.17 7.10 13.70
C ILE A 11 65.43 7.88 15.00
N ALA A 12 64.34 8.34 15.63
CA ALA A 12 63.92 7.87 16.96
C ALA A 12 62.54 8.41 17.36
N PHE A 13 61.61 7.47 17.54
CA PHE A 13 60.55 7.40 18.55
C PHE A 13 60.17 8.68 19.31
N LEU A 14 58.95 9.17 19.07
CA LEU A 14 58.22 9.96 20.04
C LEU A 14 56.78 9.41 20.14
N LEU A 15 56.59 8.66 21.23
CA LEU A 15 55.32 8.21 21.78
C LEU A 15 54.41 9.42 22.01
N LEU A 16 53.38 9.56 21.19
CA LEU A 16 52.18 10.33 21.52
C LEU A 16 51.03 9.35 21.64
N ALA A 17 50.77 8.97 22.89
CA ALA A 17 49.54 8.37 23.33
C ALA A 17 48.38 9.35 23.04
N GLY A 18 47.76 9.20 21.87
CA GLY A 18 46.45 9.76 21.59
C GLY A 18 45.37 8.83 22.14
N PRO A 19 44.32 9.36 22.81
CA PRO A 19 43.32 8.55 23.47
C PRO A 19 42.62 7.67 22.44
N GLY A 20 42.60 6.37 22.73
CA GLY A 20 41.80 5.41 21.97
C GLY A 20 40.38 5.95 21.87
N ILE A 21 39.89 6.08 20.65
CA ILE A 21 38.46 6.14 20.38
C ILE A 21 37.93 4.80 20.87
N SER A 22 37.49 4.79 22.13
CA SER A 22 36.64 3.74 22.66
C SER A 22 35.48 3.64 21.70
N PHE A 23 35.44 2.55 20.92
CA PHE A 23 34.18 2.00 20.45
C PHE A 23 33.33 1.79 21.69
N ALA A 24 32.50 2.79 22.00
CA ALA A 24 31.50 2.66 23.03
C ALA A 24 30.66 1.46 22.64
N GLN A 25 30.74 0.42 23.46
CA GLN A 25 29.77 -0.66 23.48
C GLN A 25 28.37 -0.02 23.52
N ARG A 26 27.69 0.07 22.38
CA ARG A 26 26.23 0.19 22.34
C ARG A 26 25.65 -1.17 22.69
N GLY A 27 25.87 -1.55 23.94
CA GLY A 27 25.25 -2.68 24.62
C GLY A 27 24.33 -2.21 25.74
N ALA A 28 23.89 -0.95 25.70
CA ALA A 28 22.72 -0.54 26.46
C ALA A 28 21.52 -0.90 25.58
N VAL A 29 20.93 -2.06 25.84
CA VAL A 29 19.51 -2.29 25.51
C VAL A 29 18.78 -1.14 26.19
N THR A 30 18.43 -0.11 25.43
CA THR A 30 17.45 0.85 25.90
C THR A 30 16.21 0.03 26.20
N ASP A 31 15.71 0.09 27.43
CA ASP A 31 14.47 -0.57 27.91
C ASP A 31 13.22 0.01 27.21
N GLU A 32 13.43 0.63 26.05
CA GLU A 32 12.45 1.29 25.22
C GLU A 32 11.70 0.22 24.42
N PRO A 33 10.35 0.21 24.46
CA PRO A 33 9.55 -0.71 23.68
C PRO A 33 9.84 -0.62 22.18
N PHE A 34 9.77 -1.76 21.48
CA PHE A 34 10.02 -1.85 20.04
C PHE A 34 9.15 -0.86 19.22
N TRP A 35 7.91 -0.63 19.64
CA TRP A 35 6.97 0.25 18.95
C TRP A 35 7.37 1.73 19.09
N MET A 36 7.94 2.14 20.24
CA MET A 36 8.49 3.50 20.39
C MET A 36 9.70 3.70 19.47
N THR A 37 10.53 2.66 19.33
CA THR A 37 11.68 2.67 18.42
C THR A 37 11.24 2.80 16.96
N LEU A 38 10.15 2.12 16.57
CA LEU A 38 9.55 2.28 15.23
C LEU A 38 9.07 3.73 15.01
N GLU A 39 8.34 4.31 15.97
CA GLU A 39 7.84 5.69 15.86
C GLU A 39 8.97 6.72 15.78
N ARG A 40 10.07 6.52 16.53
CA ARG A 40 11.28 7.32 16.38
C ARG A 40 11.86 7.21 14.98
N GLY A 41 11.93 6.01 14.43
CA GLY A 41 12.36 5.79 13.04
C GLY A 41 11.50 6.57 12.04
N LYS A 42 10.16 6.56 12.21
CA LYS A 42 9.22 7.32 11.37
C LYS A 42 9.43 8.83 11.47
N LEU A 43 9.81 9.35 12.65
CA LEU A 43 10.18 10.76 12.83
C LEU A 43 11.47 11.10 12.08
N LEU A 44 12.52 10.31 12.27
CA LEU A 44 13.81 10.47 11.56
C LEU A 44 13.65 10.39 10.04
N PHE A 45 12.79 9.49 9.56
CA PHE A 45 12.46 9.36 8.15
C PHE A 45 11.82 10.64 7.60
N ARG A 46 10.87 11.24 8.34
CA ARG A 46 10.24 12.53 7.98
C ARG A 46 11.25 13.68 7.98
N GLU A 47 12.27 13.62 8.83
CA GLU A 47 13.41 14.55 8.84
C GLU A 47 14.44 14.28 7.73
N LYS A 48 14.19 13.29 6.86
CA LYS A 48 15.09 12.83 5.77
C LYS A 48 16.43 12.28 6.26
N ARG A 49 16.48 11.82 7.51
CA ARG A 49 17.65 11.14 8.10
C ARG A 49 17.54 9.64 7.88
N TYR A 50 17.61 9.21 6.63
CA TYR A 50 17.27 7.84 6.21
C TYR A 50 18.16 6.77 6.86
N GLY A 51 19.47 7.00 6.98
CA GLY A 51 20.36 6.06 7.68
C GLY A 51 20.02 5.86 9.17
N ASP A 52 19.72 6.94 9.89
CA ASP A 52 19.31 6.85 11.31
C ASP A 52 17.93 6.20 11.46
N ALA A 53 17.01 6.50 10.52
CA ALA A 53 15.70 5.88 10.46
C ALA A 53 15.82 4.37 10.22
N LEU A 54 16.65 3.95 9.27
CA LEU A 54 16.91 2.55 8.96
C LEU A 54 17.41 1.78 10.18
N LEU A 55 18.40 2.32 10.89
CA LEU A 55 18.90 1.72 12.14
C LEU A 55 17.78 1.57 13.17
N SER A 56 16.94 2.59 13.32
CA SER A 56 15.81 2.54 14.26
C SER A 56 14.79 1.47 13.86
N PHE A 57 14.49 1.30 12.57
CA PHE A 57 13.58 0.27 12.10
C PHE A 57 14.14 -1.15 12.30
N GLU A 58 15.44 -1.35 12.04
CA GLU A 58 16.12 -2.62 12.28
C GLU A 58 16.19 -2.97 13.77
N ASP A 59 16.41 -1.98 14.64
CA ASP A 59 16.39 -2.16 16.09
C ASP A 59 14.98 -2.47 16.60
N ALA A 60 13.93 -1.85 16.05
CA ALA A 60 12.54 -2.17 16.37
C ALA A 60 12.19 -3.62 15.97
N LEU A 61 12.58 -4.05 14.76
CA LEU A 61 12.40 -5.43 14.28
C LEU A 61 13.12 -6.43 15.20
N ARG A 62 14.38 -6.13 15.56
CA ARG A 62 15.17 -6.97 16.47
C ARG A 62 14.55 -7.04 17.87
N GLY A 63 14.14 -5.91 18.42
CA GLY A 63 13.51 -5.81 19.73
C GLY A 63 12.23 -6.64 19.83
N ARG A 64 11.34 -6.55 18.83
CA ARG A 64 10.11 -7.36 18.77
C ARG A 64 10.44 -8.85 18.67
N ARG A 65 11.38 -9.22 17.79
CA ARG A 65 11.82 -10.62 17.64
C ARG A 65 12.36 -11.20 18.94
N GLU A 66 13.22 -10.47 19.63
CA GLU A 66 13.81 -10.93 20.89
C GLU A 66 12.78 -11.05 22.01
N LEU A 67 11.84 -10.10 22.10
CA LEU A 67 10.74 -10.12 23.06
C LEU A 67 9.89 -11.38 22.90
N PHE A 68 9.37 -11.63 21.69
CA PHE A 68 8.52 -12.78 21.43
C PHE A 68 9.28 -14.11 21.45
N ALA A 69 10.58 -14.12 21.14
CA ALA A 69 11.44 -15.28 21.37
C ALA A 69 11.63 -15.61 22.87
N ARG A 70 11.65 -14.60 23.76
CA ARG A 70 11.63 -14.83 25.22
C ARG A 70 10.28 -15.35 25.67
N HIS A 71 9.18 -14.74 25.23
CA HIS A 71 7.83 -15.19 25.58
C HIS A 71 7.57 -16.63 25.14
N ARG A 72 7.94 -16.98 23.90
CA ARG A 72 7.84 -18.36 23.41
C ARG A 72 8.62 -19.35 24.27
N ARG A 73 9.86 -19.02 24.65
CA ARG A 73 10.65 -19.88 25.54
C ARG A 73 9.98 -20.08 26.90
N ALA A 74 9.46 -19.02 27.50
CA ALA A 74 8.72 -19.11 28.76
C ALA A 74 7.48 -20.02 28.65
N LEU A 75 6.75 -19.96 27.53
CA LEU A 75 5.62 -20.85 27.26
C LEU A 75 6.09 -22.30 27.07
N VAL A 76 7.14 -22.55 26.28
CA VAL A 76 7.71 -23.89 26.07
C VAL A 76 8.13 -24.53 27.40
N ASP A 77 8.86 -23.78 28.23
CA ASP A 77 9.34 -24.28 29.52
C ASP A 77 8.18 -24.63 30.44
N ALA A 78 7.14 -23.78 30.50
CA ALA A 78 5.96 -24.01 31.32
C ALA A 78 5.08 -25.16 30.80
N LEU A 79 4.85 -25.26 29.49
CA LEU A 79 4.11 -26.34 28.85
C LEU A 79 4.83 -27.70 28.94
N SER A 80 6.15 -27.66 29.09
CA SER A 80 6.97 -28.87 29.25
C SER A 80 6.89 -29.50 30.64
N LEU A 81 6.28 -28.82 31.63
CA LEU A 81 6.15 -29.35 32.99
C LEU A 81 5.27 -30.62 33.00
N PRO A 82 5.65 -31.66 33.78
CA PRO A 82 4.92 -32.94 33.80
C PRO A 82 3.43 -32.81 34.12
N GLU A 83 3.06 -31.87 34.98
CA GLU A 83 1.69 -31.58 35.37
C GLU A 83 0.90 -30.96 34.22
N VAL A 84 1.53 -30.06 33.47
CA VAL A 84 0.91 -29.33 32.35
C VAL A 84 0.72 -30.22 31.13
N ARG A 85 1.63 -31.17 30.89
CA ARG A 85 1.47 -32.19 29.83
C ARG A 85 0.18 -33.01 29.96
N ARG A 86 -0.40 -33.11 31.16
CA ARG A 86 -1.66 -33.81 31.40
C ARG A 86 -2.90 -32.99 31.05
N PHE A 87 -2.74 -31.72 30.67
CA PHE A 87 -3.85 -30.83 30.36
C PHE A 87 -4.41 -31.00 28.95
N ASP A 88 -3.80 -31.87 28.13
CA ASP A 88 -4.26 -32.20 26.77
C ASP A 88 -4.51 -30.94 25.93
N ASP A 89 -3.49 -30.07 25.90
CA ASP A 89 -3.50 -28.78 25.19
C ASP A 89 -4.55 -27.74 25.66
N SER A 90 -5.18 -27.95 26.82
CA SER A 90 -6.17 -26.99 27.33
C SER A 90 -5.53 -25.68 27.84
N LEU A 91 -5.75 -24.59 27.09
CA LEU A 91 -5.33 -23.23 27.44
C LEU A 91 -5.89 -22.77 28.78
N THR A 92 -7.18 -23.00 29.03
CA THR A 92 -7.82 -22.62 30.30
C THR A 92 -7.19 -23.33 31.50
N ARG A 93 -6.88 -24.64 31.38
CA ARG A 93 -6.22 -25.37 32.47
C ARG A 93 -4.79 -24.89 32.67
N PHE A 94 -4.08 -24.60 31.58
CA PHE A 94 -2.74 -24.06 31.62
C PHE A 94 -2.69 -22.68 32.29
N GLU A 95 -3.60 -21.76 31.95
CA GLU A 95 -3.71 -20.43 32.55
C GLU A 95 -3.94 -20.52 34.07
N THR A 96 -4.89 -21.34 34.50
CA THR A 96 -5.18 -21.55 35.92
C THR A 96 -3.95 -22.09 36.65
N TYR A 97 -3.29 -23.11 36.11
CA TYR A 97 -2.07 -23.66 36.71
C TYR A 97 -0.93 -22.62 36.76
N ALA A 98 -0.74 -21.86 35.68
CA ALA A 98 0.27 -20.80 35.62
C ALA A 98 0.01 -19.72 36.67
N ALA A 99 -1.25 -19.36 36.92
CA ALA A 99 -1.67 -18.44 37.98
C ALA A 99 -1.37 -19.00 39.38
N GLU A 100 -1.83 -20.21 39.69
CA GLU A 100 -1.67 -20.87 40.98
C GLU A 100 -0.21 -21.09 41.36
N ARG A 101 0.61 -21.52 40.39
CA ARG A 101 2.05 -21.76 40.56
C ARG A 101 2.90 -20.50 40.40
N LYS A 102 2.27 -19.35 40.17
CA LYS A 102 2.94 -18.05 40.01
C LYS A 102 4.02 -18.09 38.93
N LEU A 103 3.74 -18.77 37.81
CA LEU A 103 4.63 -18.83 36.64
C LEU A 103 4.62 -17.49 35.90
N LYS A 104 5.22 -16.47 36.51
CA LYS A 104 5.12 -15.08 36.08
C LYS A 104 5.54 -14.87 34.62
N ALA A 105 6.65 -15.48 34.19
CA ALA A 105 7.12 -15.38 32.81
C ALA A 105 6.12 -15.95 31.78
N ALA A 106 5.42 -17.04 32.11
CA ALA A 106 4.40 -17.62 31.25
C ALA A 106 3.12 -16.76 31.24
N GLN A 107 2.72 -16.23 32.39
CA GLN A 107 1.60 -15.29 32.48
C GLN A 107 1.85 -14.02 31.67
N ASP A 108 3.06 -13.44 31.78
CA ASP A 108 3.45 -12.24 31.03
C ASP A 108 3.51 -12.53 29.52
N ALA A 109 3.96 -13.74 29.14
CA ALA A 109 3.94 -14.19 27.75
C ALA A 109 2.51 -14.30 27.19
N LEU A 110 1.58 -14.94 27.93
CA LEU A 110 0.18 -15.02 27.52
C LEU A 110 -0.45 -13.63 27.41
N ALA A 111 -0.21 -12.75 28.39
CA ALA A 111 -0.71 -11.38 28.35
C ALA A 111 -0.21 -10.60 27.12
N ALA A 112 1.08 -10.72 26.79
CA ALA A 112 1.66 -10.08 25.61
C ALA A 112 1.06 -10.63 24.30
N VAL A 113 0.79 -11.93 24.23
CA VAL A 113 0.12 -12.54 23.07
C VAL A 113 -1.32 -12.04 22.97
N TYR A 114 -2.08 -12.04 24.07
CA TYR A 114 -3.49 -11.63 24.08
C TYR A 114 -3.71 -10.14 23.78
N ALA A 115 -2.69 -9.32 23.99
CA ALA A 115 -2.72 -7.92 23.59
C ALA A 115 -2.78 -7.73 22.06
N LEU A 116 -2.32 -8.72 21.28
CA LEU A 116 -2.23 -8.63 19.81
C LEU A 116 -3.08 -9.68 19.08
N VAL A 117 -3.36 -10.82 19.72
CA VAL A 117 -4.13 -11.92 19.15
C VAL A 117 -5.27 -12.28 20.11
N PRO A 118 -6.55 -12.17 19.70
CA PRO A 118 -7.68 -12.49 20.57
C PRO A 118 -7.59 -13.93 21.09
N ARG A 119 -7.72 -14.11 22.41
CA ARG A 119 -7.68 -15.43 23.06
C ARG A 119 -8.62 -16.45 22.41
N ASP A 120 -9.81 -16.01 22.00
CA ASP A 120 -10.83 -16.89 21.40
C ASP A 120 -10.40 -17.46 20.04
N SER A 121 -9.54 -16.76 19.29
CA SER A 121 -9.02 -17.25 18.01
C SER A 121 -8.13 -18.50 18.16
N MET A 122 -7.65 -18.77 19.37
CA MET A 122 -6.81 -19.92 19.69
C MET A 122 -7.62 -21.19 19.98
N ASN A 123 -8.96 -21.13 19.95
CA ASN A 123 -9.85 -22.27 20.17
C ASN A 123 -9.56 -23.05 21.47
N GLY A 124 -9.08 -22.37 22.50
CA GLY A 124 -8.73 -22.98 23.79
C GLY A 124 -7.47 -23.86 23.77
N SER A 125 -6.62 -23.76 22.75
CA SER A 125 -5.34 -24.48 22.63
C SER A 125 -4.17 -23.68 23.22
N ALA A 126 -3.38 -24.32 24.07
CA ALA A 126 -2.17 -23.72 24.66
C ALA A 126 -0.99 -23.71 23.68
N LEU A 127 -0.92 -24.71 22.80
CA LEU A 127 0.01 -24.77 21.69
C LEU A 127 -0.28 -23.66 20.68
N ALA A 128 -1.56 -23.35 20.39
CA ALA A 128 -1.92 -22.22 19.54
C ALA A 128 -1.45 -20.88 20.13
N ALA A 129 -1.49 -20.70 21.45
CA ALA A 129 -0.95 -19.50 22.11
C ALA A 129 0.59 -19.42 21.96
N MET A 130 1.28 -20.56 22.05
CA MET A 130 2.73 -20.65 21.82
C MET A 130 3.10 -20.36 20.34
N ASP A 131 2.32 -20.87 19.39
CA ASP A 131 2.51 -20.63 17.96
C ASP A 131 2.19 -19.18 17.57
N ALA A 132 1.20 -18.57 18.22
CA ALA A 132 0.95 -17.14 18.10
C ALA A 132 2.16 -16.33 18.59
N ALA A 133 2.77 -16.68 19.72
CA ALA A 133 4.00 -16.04 20.19
C ALA A 133 5.16 -16.18 19.19
N LEU A 134 5.27 -17.32 18.50
CA LEU A 134 6.27 -17.48 17.43
C LEU A 134 5.99 -16.54 16.25
N SER A 135 4.74 -16.46 15.79
CA SER A 135 4.35 -15.61 14.66
C SER A 135 4.55 -14.13 14.96
N LEU A 136 4.24 -13.68 16.19
CA LEU A 136 4.39 -12.29 16.62
C LEU A 136 5.84 -11.79 16.70
N ALA A 137 6.83 -12.68 16.59
CA ALA A 137 8.23 -12.29 16.43
C ALA A 137 8.53 -11.63 15.07
N ALA A 138 7.65 -11.79 14.09
CA ALA A 138 7.66 -11.04 12.85
C ALA A 138 7.10 -9.62 13.06
N TYR A 139 7.58 -8.65 12.28
CA TYR A 139 7.12 -7.25 12.38
C TYR A 139 6.93 -6.63 10.99
N PRO A 140 5.77 -6.85 10.33
CA PRO A 140 5.54 -6.37 8.96
C PRO A 140 5.67 -4.85 8.80
N GLU A 141 5.29 -4.06 9.81
CA GLU A 141 5.42 -2.61 9.81
C GLU A 141 6.89 -2.19 9.76
N ALA A 142 7.76 -2.83 10.55
CA ALA A 142 9.19 -2.54 10.50
C ALA A 142 9.79 -2.93 9.14
N GLU A 143 9.41 -4.08 8.57
CA GLU A 143 9.85 -4.48 7.23
C GLU A 143 9.39 -3.46 6.16
N TYR A 144 8.16 -2.97 6.24
CA TYR A 144 7.65 -1.92 5.35
C TYR A 144 8.49 -0.63 5.46
N TRP A 145 8.76 -0.16 6.68
CA TRP A 145 9.52 1.08 6.90
C TRP A 145 11.00 0.95 6.55
N ILE A 146 11.61 -0.22 6.73
CA ILE A 146 12.93 -0.54 6.16
C ILE A 146 12.88 -0.42 4.64
N GLY A 147 11.81 -0.91 4.00
CA GLY A 147 11.57 -0.73 2.57
C GLY A 147 11.49 0.73 2.13
N GLU A 148 10.74 1.57 2.87
CA GLU A 148 10.67 3.01 2.61
C GLU A 148 12.03 3.70 2.73
N ALA A 149 12.85 3.34 3.72
CA ALA A 149 14.21 3.86 3.86
C ALA A 149 15.08 3.54 2.63
N TYR A 150 15.14 2.26 2.23
CA TYR A 150 15.88 1.87 1.03
C TYR A 150 15.33 2.52 -0.25
N ARG A 151 14.01 2.66 -0.38
CA ARG A 151 13.39 3.33 -1.53
C ARG A 151 13.84 4.79 -1.61
N ALA A 152 13.86 5.50 -0.49
CA ALA A 152 14.29 6.90 -0.42
C ALA A 152 15.77 7.10 -0.77
N GLU A 153 16.63 6.10 -0.50
CA GLU A 153 18.05 6.10 -0.86
C GLU A 153 18.32 5.63 -2.30
N GLY A 154 17.28 5.22 -3.04
CA GLY A 154 17.38 4.75 -4.43
C GLY A 154 17.62 3.24 -4.60
N GLU A 155 17.66 2.49 -3.50
CA GLU A 155 17.89 1.04 -3.46
C GLU A 155 16.60 0.25 -3.75
N SER A 156 16.03 0.47 -4.95
CA SER A 156 14.72 -0.09 -5.37
C SER A 156 14.63 -1.61 -5.25
N ALA A 157 15.70 -2.35 -5.55
CA ALA A 157 15.68 -3.81 -5.48
C ALA A 157 15.56 -4.32 -4.04
N ILE A 158 16.17 -3.62 -3.09
CA ILE A 158 16.10 -3.97 -1.67
C ILE A 158 14.72 -3.56 -1.13
N ALA A 159 14.27 -2.34 -1.43
CA ALA A 159 12.95 -1.86 -1.05
C ALA A 159 11.83 -2.83 -1.48
N LEU A 160 11.86 -3.30 -2.74
CA LEU A 160 10.88 -4.26 -3.26
C LEU A 160 10.85 -5.55 -2.45
N LYS A 161 12.02 -6.11 -2.11
CA LYS A 161 12.10 -7.33 -1.28
C LYS A 161 11.50 -7.09 0.11
N GLN A 162 11.72 -5.92 0.70
CA GLN A 162 11.19 -5.61 2.03
C GLN A 162 9.68 -5.41 2.02
N TYR A 163 9.12 -4.73 1.01
CA TYR A 163 7.66 -4.66 0.85
C TYR A 163 7.04 -6.05 0.63
N GLN A 164 7.68 -6.92 -0.15
CA GLN A 164 7.21 -8.29 -0.36
C GLN A 164 7.20 -9.10 0.94
N LYS A 165 8.20 -8.94 1.82
CA LYS A 165 8.20 -9.56 3.14
C LYS A 165 7.07 -9.01 4.01
N ALA A 166 6.91 -7.69 4.07
CA ALA A 166 5.84 -7.05 4.83
C ALA A 166 4.46 -7.56 4.37
N TYR A 167 4.24 -7.63 3.05
CA TYR A 167 2.99 -8.14 2.47
C TYR A 167 2.77 -9.66 2.70
N ALA A 168 3.83 -10.47 2.66
CA ALA A 168 3.75 -11.88 3.00
C ALA A 168 3.32 -12.10 4.46
N LEU A 169 3.59 -11.13 5.33
CA LEU A 169 3.25 -11.11 6.75
C LEU A 169 2.01 -10.25 7.06
N ARG A 170 1.22 -9.85 6.05
CA ARG A 170 0.11 -8.89 6.19
C ARG A 170 -0.96 -9.29 7.21
N ASP A 171 -1.15 -10.58 7.48
CA ASP A 171 -2.10 -11.06 8.47
C ASP A 171 -1.69 -10.68 9.91
N LEU A 172 -0.44 -10.24 10.10
CA LEU A 172 0.12 -9.75 11.35
C LEU A 172 0.19 -8.22 11.45
N LEU A 173 -0.29 -7.49 10.43
CA LEU A 173 -0.35 -6.03 10.50
C LEU A 173 -1.32 -5.59 11.59
N GLU A 174 -0.92 -4.59 12.35
CA GLU A 174 -1.74 -3.94 13.38
C GLU A 174 -2.96 -3.24 12.74
N VAL A 175 -2.82 -2.74 11.51
CA VAL A 175 -3.91 -2.17 10.71
C VAL A 175 -4.10 -3.01 9.45
N HIS A 176 -5.16 -3.84 9.43
CA HIS A 176 -5.40 -4.79 8.34
C HIS A 176 -5.49 -4.17 6.94
N ASP A 177 -6.03 -2.96 6.81
CA ASP A 177 -6.18 -2.28 5.51
C ASP A 177 -4.84 -1.85 4.88
N GLU A 178 -3.76 -1.71 5.67
CA GLU A 178 -2.43 -1.32 5.18
C GLU A 178 -1.83 -2.37 4.21
N GLY A 179 -2.31 -3.61 4.23
CA GLY A 179 -1.88 -4.65 3.28
C GLY A 179 -2.10 -4.23 1.81
N ARG A 180 -3.15 -3.44 1.52
CA ARG A 180 -3.41 -2.90 0.18
C ARG A 180 -2.45 -1.76 -0.17
N ASP A 181 -2.10 -0.92 0.80
CA ASP A 181 -1.14 0.17 0.61
C ASP A 181 0.26 -0.38 0.29
N ILE A 182 0.66 -1.46 0.95
CA ILE A 182 1.91 -2.17 0.64
C ILE A 182 1.89 -2.71 -0.80
N LEU A 183 0.77 -3.30 -1.25
CA LEU A 183 0.65 -3.74 -2.65
C LEU A 183 0.75 -2.59 -3.65
N TYR A 184 0.17 -1.42 -3.34
CA TYR A 184 0.34 -0.25 -4.19
C TYR A 184 1.81 0.18 -4.26
N LYS A 185 2.57 0.13 -3.15
CA LYS A 185 4.02 0.39 -3.16
C LYS A 185 4.80 -0.62 -3.99
N ILE A 186 4.45 -1.90 -3.90
CA ILE A 186 5.04 -2.96 -4.74
C ILE A 186 4.78 -2.66 -6.22
N ALA A 187 3.53 -2.37 -6.59
CA ALA A 187 3.16 -2.08 -7.96
C ALA A 187 3.82 -0.81 -8.52
N GLU A 188 3.91 0.26 -7.72
CA GLU A 188 4.66 1.48 -8.06
C GLU A 188 6.11 1.16 -8.43
N LEU A 189 6.80 0.44 -7.56
CA LEU A 189 8.22 0.15 -7.71
C LEU A 189 8.50 -0.83 -8.87
N GLN A 190 7.62 -1.81 -9.07
CA GLN A 190 7.68 -2.68 -10.26
C GLN A 190 7.49 -1.87 -11.55
N ALA A 191 6.58 -0.88 -11.56
CA ALA A 191 6.39 -0.01 -12.72
C ALA A 191 7.63 0.85 -13.02
N GLU A 192 8.25 1.42 -11.99
CA GLU A 192 9.50 2.19 -12.09
C GLU A 192 10.65 1.33 -12.64
N ARG A 193 10.66 0.05 -12.27
CA ARG A 193 11.63 -0.96 -12.74
C ARG A 193 11.28 -1.59 -14.09
N LEU A 194 10.19 -1.13 -14.74
CA LEU A 194 9.67 -1.66 -16.01
C LEU A 194 9.23 -3.13 -15.93
N GLU A 195 8.98 -3.65 -14.74
CA GLU A 195 8.51 -5.02 -14.45
C GLU A 195 6.98 -5.10 -14.60
N TYR A 196 6.46 -4.68 -15.75
CA TYR A 196 5.01 -4.51 -15.96
C TYR A 196 4.14 -5.75 -15.75
N PRO A 197 4.56 -6.99 -16.09
CA PRO A 197 3.77 -8.18 -15.75
C PRO A 197 3.61 -8.38 -14.23
N ALA A 198 4.65 -8.06 -13.46
CA ALA A 198 4.60 -8.15 -11.99
C ALA A 198 3.69 -7.05 -11.41
N MET A 199 3.80 -5.82 -11.94
CA MET A 199 2.88 -4.72 -11.61
C MET A 199 1.42 -5.09 -11.91
N GLU A 200 1.14 -5.69 -13.08
CA GLU A 200 -0.21 -6.15 -13.44
C GLU A 200 -0.73 -7.14 -12.39
N ALA A 201 0.08 -8.13 -12.00
CA ALA A 201 -0.29 -9.11 -10.98
C ALA A 201 -0.57 -8.45 -9.61
N SER A 202 0.27 -7.52 -9.16
CA SER A 202 0.06 -6.81 -7.89
C SER A 202 -1.20 -5.93 -7.90
N LEU A 203 -1.50 -5.24 -9.00
CA LEU A 203 -2.74 -4.46 -9.10
C LEU A 203 -3.99 -5.34 -9.17
N LEU A 204 -3.91 -6.51 -9.84
CA LEU A 204 -4.99 -7.48 -9.83
C LEU A 204 -5.19 -8.13 -8.46
N GLU A 205 -4.12 -8.30 -7.68
CA GLU A 205 -4.19 -8.75 -6.28
C GLU A 205 -5.05 -7.80 -5.44
N ILE A 206 -4.81 -6.49 -5.56
CA ILE A 206 -5.59 -5.46 -4.87
C ILE A 206 -7.09 -5.62 -5.19
N LEU A 207 -7.42 -5.88 -6.46
CA LEU A 207 -8.79 -6.00 -6.91
C LEU A 207 -9.46 -7.34 -6.58
N LYS A 208 -8.77 -8.31 -5.96
CA LYS A 208 -9.37 -9.63 -5.67
C LYS A 208 -10.62 -9.55 -4.80
N GLU A 209 -10.65 -8.60 -3.88
CA GLU A 209 -11.75 -8.38 -2.94
C GLU A 209 -12.88 -7.52 -3.52
N ASP A 210 -12.70 -6.98 -4.73
CA ASP A 210 -13.73 -6.18 -5.40
C ASP A 210 -14.81 -7.12 -5.97
N ILE A 211 -15.91 -7.27 -5.23
CA ILE A 211 -17.00 -8.20 -5.59
C ILE A 211 -17.59 -7.87 -6.97
N LEU A 212 -17.78 -6.59 -7.30
CA LEU A 212 -18.37 -6.20 -8.60
C LEU A 212 -17.42 -6.53 -9.75
N TRP A 213 -16.11 -6.49 -9.52
CA TRP A 213 -15.07 -6.85 -10.48
C TRP A 213 -14.83 -8.37 -10.59
N THR A 214 -14.75 -9.10 -9.47
CA THR A 214 -14.28 -10.50 -9.46
C THR A 214 -15.39 -11.52 -9.46
N SER A 215 -16.55 -11.21 -8.87
CA SER A 215 -17.59 -12.22 -8.71
C SER A 215 -18.17 -12.64 -10.07
N GLY A 216 -18.33 -13.95 -10.26
CA GLY A 216 -19.06 -14.52 -11.39
C GLY A 216 -20.54 -14.13 -11.38
N SER A 217 -21.15 -13.97 -10.20
CA SER A 217 -22.54 -13.50 -10.07
C SER A 217 -22.70 -12.05 -10.56
N SER A 218 -21.63 -11.26 -10.52
CA SER A 218 -21.60 -9.88 -11.01
C SER A 218 -21.25 -9.77 -12.50
N ALA A 219 -20.93 -10.87 -13.18
CA ALA A 219 -20.62 -10.86 -14.62
C ALA A 219 -21.78 -10.29 -15.45
N PHE A 220 -23.02 -10.67 -15.11
CA PHE A 220 -24.22 -10.11 -15.74
C PHE A 220 -24.30 -8.58 -15.60
N ILE A 221 -23.94 -8.04 -14.43
CA ILE A 221 -23.94 -6.59 -14.19
C ILE A 221 -22.87 -5.92 -15.06
N ARG A 222 -21.66 -6.48 -15.13
CA ARG A 222 -20.57 -5.96 -15.98
C ARG A 222 -20.95 -5.98 -17.46
N ASP A 223 -21.61 -7.04 -17.92
CA ASP A 223 -22.10 -7.14 -19.30
C ASP A 223 -23.22 -6.15 -19.58
N ALA A 224 -24.13 -5.94 -18.63
CA ALA A 224 -25.18 -4.93 -18.73
C ALA A 224 -24.58 -3.52 -18.79
N MET A 225 -23.63 -3.18 -17.90
CA MET A 225 -22.88 -1.93 -17.90
C MET A 225 -22.22 -1.65 -19.26
N SER A 226 -21.53 -2.66 -19.80
CA SER A 226 -20.86 -2.60 -21.09
C SER A 226 -21.85 -2.35 -22.24
N ARG A 227 -23.01 -3.04 -22.24
CA ARG A 227 -24.06 -2.85 -23.26
C ARG A 227 -24.72 -1.47 -23.16
N THR A 228 -25.11 -1.03 -21.96
CA THR A 228 -25.70 0.31 -21.78
C THR A 228 -24.74 1.39 -22.26
N LEU A 229 -23.44 1.30 -21.98
CA LEU A 229 -22.45 2.23 -22.52
C LEU A 229 -22.39 2.21 -24.05
N ALA A 230 -22.46 1.04 -24.68
CA ALA A 230 -22.35 0.89 -26.13
C ALA A 230 -23.62 1.34 -26.87
N ASP A 231 -24.79 0.95 -26.37
CA ASP A 231 -26.06 1.03 -27.08
C ASP A 231 -26.88 2.26 -26.65
N GLU A 232 -26.93 2.54 -25.34
CA GLU A 232 -27.77 3.60 -24.77
C GLU A 232 -26.99 4.91 -24.52
N GLY A 233 -25.68 4.83 -24.29
CA GLY A 233 -24.79 5.98 -24.10
C GLY A 233 -24.48 6.33 -22.65
N LEU A 234 -23.65 7.37 -22.46
CA LEU A 234 -23.07 7.73 -21.17
C LEU A 234 -24.11 8.20 -20.14
N ASP A 235 -25.08 9.01 -20.56
CA ASP A 235 -26.09 9.55 -19.64
C ASP A 235 -26.95 8.45 -19.03
N ARG A 236 -27.36 7.47 -19.85
CA ARG A 236 -28.11 6.31 -19.38
C ARG A 236 -27.28 5.43 -18.45
N PHE A 237 -26.00 5.22 -18.77
CA PHE A 237 -25.07 4.53 -17.89
C PHE A 237 -24.96 5.24 -16.52
N LEU A 238 -24.82 6.56 -16.51
CA LEU A 238 -24.80 7.37 -15.30
C LEU A 238 -26.15 7.50 -14.60
N LEU A 239 -27.27 7.07 -15.20
CA LEU A 239 -28.54 6.97 -14.49
C LEU A 239 -28.69 5.63 -13.77
N LEU A 240 -28.19 4.54 -14.37
CA LEU A 240 -28.43 3.18 -13.91
C LEU A 240 -27.38 2.67 -12.91
N TYR A 241 -26.13 3.09 -13.06
CA TYR A 241 -25.03 2.50 -12.31
C TYR A 241 -24.40 3.48 -11.33
N ARG A 242 -24.14 3.01 -10.11
CA ARG A 242 -23.32 3.68 -9.10
C ARG A 242 -22.34 2.65 -8.57
N TYR A 243 -21.12 3.07 -8.28
CA TYR A 243 -20.13 2.19 -7.69
C TYR A 243 -19.21 2.97 -6.75
N SER A 244 -19.34 2.72 -5.45
CA SER A 244 -18.52 3.37 -4.42
C SER A 244 -17.49 2.38 -3.92
N SER A 245 -16.28 2.46 -4.48
CA SER A 245 -15.12 1.68 -4.04
C SER A 245 -13.83 2.51 -4.17
N PRO A 246 -13.65 3.56 -3.35
CA PRO A 246 -12.51 4.46 -3.48
C PRO A 246 -11.15 3.77 -3.39
N TRP A 247 -11.06 2.68 -2.61
CA TRP A 247 -9.84 1.89 -2.45
C TRP A 247 -9.42 1.16 -3.75
N ALA A 248 -10.38 0.81 -4.62
CA ALA A 248 -10.14 0.12 -5.89
C ALA A 248 -9.84 1.08 -7.06
N LEU A 249 -10.18 2.36 -6.91
CA LEU A 249 -10.07 3.39 -7.95
C LEU A 249 -8.68 3.39 -8.58
N ARG A 250 -7.64 3.47 -7.75
CA ARG A 250 -6.27 3.59 -8.23
C ARG A 250 -5.84 2.36 -9.02
N ALA A 251 -6.14 1.15 -8.54
CA ALA A 251 -5.80 -0.09 -9.23
C ALA A 251 -6.50 -0.20 -10.59
N HIS A 252 -7.80 0.10 -10.66
CA HIS A 252 -8.52 0.15 -11.94
C HIS A 252 -7.94 1.19 -12.89
N ARG A 253 -7.67 2.41 -12.42
CA ARG A 253 -7.10 3.47 -13.26
C ARG A 253 -5.74 3.06 -13.80
N ASP A 254 -4.85 2.57 -12.93
CA ASP A 254 -3.48 2.24 -13.30
C ASP A 254 -3.41 1.04 -14.27
N LEU A 255 -4.22 0.00 -14.03
CA LEU A 255 -4.40 -1.11 -14.97
C LEU A 255 -4.99 -0.63 -16.31
N GLY A 256 -6.03 0.19 -16.27
CA GLY A 256 -6.69 0.72 -17.45
C GLY A 256 -5.74 1.51 -18.35
N LEU A 257 -4.94 2.40 -17.75
CA LEU A 257 -3.90 3.15 -18.45
C LEU A 257 -2.83 2.23 -19.01
N TYR A 258 -2.33 1.27 -18.23
CA TYR A 258 -1.34 0.29 -18.68
C TYR A 258 -1.84 -0.56 -19.85
N PHE A 259 -3.06 -1.10 -19.75
CA PHE A 259 -3.68 -1.87 -20.82
C PHE A 259 -3.81 -1.06 -22.11
N TYR A 260 -4.23 0.22 -22.00
CA TYR A 260 -4.28 1.11 -23.15
C TYR A 260 -2.90 1.29 -23.79
N ARG A 261 -1.86 1.56 -22.99
CA ARG A 261 -0.47 1.69 -23.49
C ARG A 261 0.01 0.44 -24.22
N SER A 262 -0.40 -0.74 -23.73
CA SER A 262 -0.03 -2.04 -24.31
C SER A 262 -0.91 -2.50 -25.49
N GLY A 263 -1.87 -1.68 -25.95
CA GLY A 263 -2.79 -2.02 -27.04
C GLY A 263 -3.94 -2.95 -26.66
N ARG A 264 -4.07 -3.34 -25.38
CA ARG A 264 -5.15 -4.20 -24.85
C ARG A 264 -6.39 -3.36 -24.53
N HIS A 265 -6.97 -2.76 -25.57
CA HIS A 265 -7.99 -1.71 -25.43
C HIS A 265 -9.32 -2.19 -24.83
N ASP A 266 -9.67 -3.47 -25.00
CA ASP A 266 -10.81 -4.13 -24.36
C ASP A 266 -10.67 -4.15 -22.84
N ARG A 267 -9.51 -4.60 -22.33
CA ARG A 267 -9.20 -4.59 -20.90
C ARG A 267 -9.09 -3.17 -20.36
N ALA A 268 -8.51 -2.26 -21.16
CA ALA A 268 -8.43 -0.85 -20.81
C ALA A 268 -9.81 -0.24 -20.60
N ALA A 269 -10.73 -0.45 -21.55
CA ALA A 269 -12.10 0.03 -21.46
C ALA A 269 -12.83 -0.53 -20.23
N ALA A 270 -12.64 -1.83 -19.93
CA ALA A 270 -13.23 -2.45 -18.75
C ALA A 270 -12.74 -1.77 -17.46
N HIS A 271 -11.44 -1.70 -17.22
CA HIS A 271 -10.91 -1.10 -15.99
C HIS A 271 -11.19 0.41 -15.89
N LEU A 272 -11.10 1.16 -17.00
CA LEU A 272 -11.39 2.60 -17.00
C LEU A 272 -12.89 2.90 -16.79
N THR A 273 -13.79 1.98 -17.15
CA THR A 273 -15.22 2.08 -16.79
C THR A 273 -15.40 2.11 -15.27
N PHE A 274 -14.73 1.21 -14.55
CA PHE A 274 -14.80 1.15 -13.09
C PHE A 274 -14.17 2.38 -12.45
N ALA A 275 -12.95 2.76 -12.88
CA ALA A 275 -12.29 3.97 -12.37
C ALA A 275 -13.16 5.22 -12.57
N PHE A 276 -13.71 5.40 -13.78
CA PHE A 276 -14.62 6.48 -14.10
C PHE A 276 -15.88 6.46 -13.23
N LEU A 277 -16.51 5.30 -13.08
CA LEU A 277 -17.74 5.17 -12.31
C LEU A 277 -17.53 5.47 -10.81
N ILE A 278 -16.39 5.05 -10.25
CA ILE A 278 -16.01 5.38 -8.86
C ILE A 278 -15.84 6.88 -8.70
N GLN A 279 -15.08 7.52 -9.59
CA GLN A 279 -14.85 8.96 -9.53
C GLN A 279 -16.15 9.75 -9.64
N VAL A 280 -17.00 9.40 -10.60
CA VAL A 280 -18.29 10.08 -10.78
C VAL A 280 -19.22 9.83 -9.61
N THR A 281 -19.24 8.63 -9.03
CA THR A 281 -20.07 8.35 -7.84
C THR A 281 -19.64 9.23 -6.66
N VAL A 282 -18.33 9.37 -6.40
CA VAL A 282 -17.82 10.26 -5.34
C VAL A 282 -18.22 11.72 -5.58
N LEU A 283 -18.09 12.22 -6.82
CA LEU A 283 -18.52 13.58 -7.16
C LEU A 283 -20.01 13.79 -6.94
N ILE A 284 -20.84 12.81 -7.32
CA ILE A 284 -22.29 12.87 -7.14
C ILE A 284 -22.64 12.92 -5.65
N ASP A 285 -22.01 12.07 -4.83
CA ASP A 285 -22.25 12.02 -3.39
C ASP A 285 -21.83 13.34 -2.72
N GLU A 286 -20.70 13.93 -3.13
CA GLU A 286 -20.25 15.23 -2.62
C GLU A 286 -21.23 16.37 -2.98
N ILE A 287 -21.74 16.40 -4.22
CA ILE A 287 -22.73 17.40 -4.62
C ILE A 287 -24.02 17.22 -3.82
N LYS A 288 -24.50 15.97 -3.67
CA LYS A 288 -25.72 15.65 -2.93
C LYS A 288 -25.69 16.01 -1.45
N ARG A 289 -24.50 16.06 -0.82
CA ARG A 289 -24.37 16.56 0.57
C ARG A 289 -24.84 18.00 0.72
N SER A 290 -24.69 18.80 -0.33
CA SER A 290 -25.10 20.21 -0.36
C SER A 290 -26.42 20.47 -1.11
N GLU A 291 -26.78 19.60 -2.05
CA GLU A 291 -27.99 19.70 -2.89
C GLU A 291 -28.77 18.37 -2.85
N SER A 292 -29.49 18.09 -1.76
CA SER A 292 -30.11 16.77 -1.52
C SER A 292 -31.11 16.33 -2.59
N GLU A 293 -31.85 17.28 -3.18
CA GLU A 293 -32.87 17.04 -4.21
C GLU A 293 -32.28 16.89 -5.63
N TRP A 294 -30.98 17.16 -5.81
CA TRP A 294 -30.37 17.10 -7.12
C TRP A 294 -30.22 15.66 -7.63
N LYS A 295 -30.53 15.48 -8.91
CA LYS A 295 -30.41 14.20 -9.64
C LYS A 295 -29.39 14.34 -10.75
N ALA A 296 -28.29 13.63 -10.60
CA ALA A 296 -27.25 13.54 -11.62
C ALA A 296 -27.77 12.79 -12.86
N THR A 297 -27.85 13.48 -14.00
CA THR A 297 -28.33 12.92 -15.27
C THR A 297 -27.25 12.85 -16.34
N THR A 298 -26.33 13.82 -16.37
CA THR A 298 -25.31 13.92 -17.42
C THR A 298 -23.95 14.25 -16.85
N LEU A 299 -22.88 13.82 -17.53
CA LEU A 299 -21.51 14.14 -17.10
C LEU A 299 -21.23 15.65 -17.09
N PRO A 300 -21.65 16.46 -18.08
CA PRO A 300 -21.49 17.91 -18.02
C PRO A 300 -22.14 18.55 -16.78
N ASP A 301 -23.36 18.16 -16.44
CA ASP A 301 -24.09 18.70 -15.28
C ASP A 301 -23.39 18.42 -13.94
N ILE A 302 -22.82 17.20 -13.82
CA ILE A 302 -22.01 16.78 -12.67
C ILE A 302 -20.74 17.65 -12.57
N LEU A 303 -20.01 17.82 -13.68
CA LEU A 303 -18.77 18.60 -13.70
C LEU A 303 -19.00 20.10 -13.45
N ASP A 304 -20.08 20.68 -14.01
CA ASP A 304 -20.46 22.08 -13.75
C ASP A 304 -20.71 22.37 -12.27
N ARG A 305 -21.18 21.38 -11.52
CA ARG A 305 -21.39 21.48 -10.06
C ARG A 305 -20.13 21.18 -9.28
N ALA A 306 -19.39 20.15 -9.67
CA ALA A 306 -18.12 19.81 -9.04
C ALA A 306 -17.12 20.98 -9.10
N GLU A 307 -17.01 21.64 -10.25
CA GLU A 307 -16.06 22.76 -10.45
C GLU A 307 -16.38 24.01 -9.62
N LYS A 308 -17.55 24.08 -8.98
CA LYS A 308 -17.92 25.16 -8.05
C LYS A 308 -17.53 24.86 -6.59
N ARG A 309 -16.94 23.70 -6.32
CA ARG A 309 -16.63 23.22 -4.97
C ARG A 309 -15.15 22.89 -4.88
N GLU A 310 -14.46 23.51 -3.93
CA GLU A 310 -13.02 23.34 -3.74
C GLU A 310 -12.63 21.87 -3.51
N SER A 311 -13.35 21.17 -2.62
CA SER A 311 -13.15 19.74 -2.33
C SER A 311 -13.25 18.86 -3.57
N ALA A 312 -14.23 19.13 -4.44
CA ALA A 312 -14.42 18.36 -5.66
C ALA A 312 -13.36 18.69 -6.72
N VAL A 313 -12.91 19.95 -6.81
CA VAL A 313 -11.80 20.35 -7.69
C VAL A 313 -10.50 19.67 -7.28
N GLU A 314 -10.18 19.65 -5.98
CA GLU A 314 -9.02 18.94 -5.44
C GLU A 314 -9.09 17.44 -5.76
N TYR A 315 -10.26 16.82 -5.53
CA TYR A 315 -10.50 15.42 -5.87
C TYR A 315 -10.29 15.11 -7.37
N LEU A 316 -10.78 15.97 -8.27
CA LEU A 316 -10.59 15.82 -9.71
C LEU A 316 -9.10 15.83 -10.09
N ALA A 317 -8.32 16.71 -9.46
CA ALA A 317 -6.89 16.82 -9.66
C ALA A 317 -6.14 15.59 -9.12
N ASP A 318 -6.34 15.25 -7.85
CA ASP A 318 -5.63 14.16 -7.15
C ASP A 318 -5.88 12.80 -7.78
N THR A 319 -7.11 12.58 -8.24
CA THR A 319 -7.48 11.32 -8.88
C THR A 319 -7.19 11.29 -10.37
N GLY A 320 -6.67 12.38 -10.95
CA GLY A 320 -6.36 12.47 -12.37
C GLY A 320 -7.60 12.25 -13.25
N PHE A 321 -8.76 12.78 -12.84
CA PHE A 321 -10.05 12.51 -13.45
C PHE A 321 -10.06 12.71 -14.96
N TYR A 322 -9.65 13.89 -15.44
CA TYR A 322 -9.69 14.20 -16.87
C TYR A 322 -8.80 13.26 -17.71
N ARG A 323 -7.69 12.79 -17.14
CA ARG A 323 -6.85 11.77 -17.76
C ARG A 323 -7.57 10.43 -17.87
N THR A 324 -8.22 10.00 -16.80
CA THR A 324 -9.04 8.77 -16.79
C THR A 324 -10.14 8.87 -17.85
N VAL A 325 -10.91 9.96 -17.88
CA VAL A 325 -12.00 10.16 -18.85
C VAL A 325 -11.48 10.19 -20.29
N TYR A 326 -10.36 10.87 -20.54
CA TYR A 326 -9.74 10.93 -21.86
C TYR A 326 -9.38 9.52 -22.37
N TYR A 327 -8.62 8.76 -21.59
CA TYR A 327 -8.20 7.41 -21.97
C TYR A 327 -9.35 6.42 -21.95
N PHE A 328 -10.41 6.66 -21.17
CA PHE A 328 -11.62 5.87 -21.24
C PHE A 328 -12.28 6.05 -22.60
N GLY A 329 -12.48 7.30 -23.05
CA GLY A 329 -12.98 7.59 -24.39
C GLY A 329 -12.08 6.98 -25.48
N ALA A 330 -10.77 7.11 -25.34
CA ALA A 330 -9.83 6.51 -26.30
C ALA A 330 -9.89 4.98 -26.35
N SER A 331 -10.09 4.32 -25.21
CA SER A 331 -10.26 2.87 -25.15
C SER A 331 -11.59 2.45 -25.78
N LEU A 332 -12.67 3.17 -25.50
CA LEU A 332 -13.99 2.93 -26.11
C LEU A 332 -13.95 3.09 -27.63
N TYR A 333 -13.29 4.14 -28.14
CA TYR A 333 -13.10 4.33 -29.57
C TYR A 333 -12.35 3.17 -30.22
N ALA A 334 -11.25 2.73 -29.59
CA ALA A 334 -10.43 1.63 -30.10
C ALA A 334 -11.18 0.28 -30.15
N VAL A 335 -12.22 0.09 -29.32
CA VAL A 335 -13.09 -1.10 -29.34
C VAL A 335 -14.40 -0.90 -30.12
N GLY A 336 -14.47 0.14 -30.97
CA GLY A 336 -15.61 0.39 -31.85
C GLY A 336 -16.80 1.14 -31.22
N ARG A 337 -16.68 1.64 -30.00
CA ARG A 337 -17.74 2.37 -29.27
C ARG A 337 -17.60 3.88 -29.44
N GLY A 338 -17.60 4.33 -30.69
CA GLY A 338 -17.28 5.71 -31.06
C GLY A 338 -18.25 6.76 -30.49
N LYS A 339 -19.54 6.44 -30.36
CA LYS A 339 -20.55 7.37 -29.82
C LYS A 339 -20.21 7.79 -28.39
N SER A 340 -19.99 6.81 -27.51
CA SER A 340 -19.67 7.02 -26.09
C SER A 340 -18.29 7.65 -25.91
N ALA A 341 -17.33 7.30 -26.78
CA ALA A 341 -16.02 7.97 -26.80
C ALA A 341 -16.13 9.46 -27.07
N ILE A 342 -16.94 9.85 -28.06
CA ILE A 342 -17.20 11.25 -28.42
C ILE A 342 -17.88 11.99 -27.26
N GLU A 343 -18.85 11.37 -26.57
CA GLU A 343 -19.51 11.97 -25.39
C GLU A 343 -18.50 12.30 -24.28
N LEU A 344 -17.59 11.37 -23.96
CA LEU A 344 -16.52 11.58 -22.97
C LEU A 344 -15.55 12.68 -23.40
N TRP A 345 -15.09 12.68 -24.65
CA TRP A 345 -14.19 13.72 -25.15
C TRP A 345 -14.83 15.11 -25.20
N ARG A 346 -16.13 15.22 -25.55
CA ARG A 346 -16.87 16.49 -25.46
C ARG A 346 -16.91 17.00 -24.03
N ALA A 347 -17.19 16.10 -23.07
CA ALA A 347 -17.23 16.46 -21.66
C ALA A 347 -15.89 17.02 -21.17
N VAL A 348 -14.75 16.46 -21.62
CA VAL A 348 -13.40 16.96 -21.27
C VAL A 348 -13.02 18.21 -22.06
N ALA A 349 -13.32 18.28 -23.35
CA ALA A 349 -12.95 19.39 -24.23
C ALA A 349 -13.58 20.74 -23.80
N ASN A 350 -14.75 20.68 -23.17
CA ASN A 350 -15.47 21.85 -22.68
C ASN A 350 -14.94 22.37 -21.33
N ARG A 351 -13.89 21.78 -20.75
CA ARG A 351 -13.36 22.13 -19.43
C ARG A 351 -11.99 22.76 -19.49
N PRO A 352 -11.84 24.07 -19.23
CA PRO A 352 -10.52 24.70 -19.14
C PRO A 352 -9.61 24.01 -18.11
N ALA A 353 -10.17 23.58 -16.97
CA ALA A 353 -9.46 22.88 -15.89
C ALA A 353 -8.84 21.55 -16.34
N ALA A 354 -9.28 20.96 -17.45
CA ALA A 354 -8.71 19.72 -17.97
C ALA A 354 -7.34 19.89 -18.64
N GLY A 355 -6.84 21.13 -18.81
CA GLY A 355 -5.47 21.41 -19.26
C GLY A 355 -5.11 20.71 -20.57
N GLU A 356 -4.05 19.89 -20.56
CA GLU A 356 -3.64 19.13 -21.76
C GLU A 356 -4.73 18.16 -22.26
N TRP A 357 -5.54 17.59 -21.36
CA TRP A 357 -6.57 16.61 -21.71
C TRP A 357 -7.71 17.25 -22.50
N ARG A 358 -7.98 18.54 -22.27
CA ARG A 358 -8.86 19.33 -23.13
C ARG A 358 -8.32 19.41 -24.57
N LEU A 359 -7.05 19.78 -24.73
CA LEU A 359 -6.43 19.93 -26.06
C LEU A 359 -6.40 18.59 -26.81
N ARG A 360 -6.08 17.50 -26.10
CA ARG A 360 -6.13 16.13 -26.65
C ARG A 360 -7.55 15.74 -27.06
N SER A 361 -8.54 16.02 -26.23
CA SER A 361 -9.95 15.71 -26.53
C SER A 361 -10.46 16.51 -27.74
N LEU A 362 -10.10 17.79 -27.87
CA LEU A 362 -10.42 18.60 -29.05
C LEU A 362 -9.85 17.99 -30.34
N ARG A 363 -8.59 17.50 -30.31
CA ARG A 363 -7.99 16.79 -31.45
C ARG A 363 -8.77 15.53 -31.79
N GLN A 364 -9.12 14.72 -30.80
CA GLN A 364 -9.94 13.52 -31.00
C GLN A 364 -11.31 13.84 -31.60
N LEU A 365 -11.97 14.91 -31.17
CA LEU A 365 -13.26 15.33 -31.74
C LEU A 365 -13.16 15.79 -33.19
N SER A 366 -12.02 16.38 -33.59
CA SER A 366 -11.79 16.82 -34.97
C SER A 366 -11.51 15.67 -35.92
N LYS A 367 -10.70 14.70 -35.48
CA LYS A 367 -10.29 13.53 -36.26
C LYS A 367 -9.94 12.42 -35.27
N PRO A 368 -10.88 11.52 -34.93
CA PRO A 368 -10.61 10.44 -33.98
C PRO A 368 -9.51 9.50 -34.47
N PHE A 369 -8.61 9.09 -33.58
CA PHE A 369 -7.57 8.09 -33.85
C PHE A 369 -7.11 7.43 -32.54
N ILE A 370 -6.49 6.25 -32.66
CA ILE A 370 -5.85 5.59 -31.52
C ILE A 370 -4.51 6.31 -31.25
N GLU A 371 -4.49 7.15 -30.22
CA GLU A 371 -3.30 7.93 -29.85
C GLU A 371 -2.33 7.07 -29.02
N PRO A 372 -1.01 7.09 -29.31
CA PRO A 372 -0.02 6.51 -28.42
C PRO A 372 -0.14 7.10 -27.01
N ALA A 373 -0.10 6.24 -25.99
CA ALA A 373 -0.20 6.71 -24.62
C ALA A 373 1.02 7.55 -24.22
N VAL A 374 0.79 8.65 -23.52
CA VAL A 374 1.85 9.50 -22.98
C VAL A 374 2.50 8.76 -21.81
N PRO A 375 3.84 8.82 -21.64
CA PRO A 375 4.52 8.41 -20.41
C PRO A 375 3.92 9.08 -19.17
N ARG A 376 4.17 8.52 -17.98
CA ARG A 376 3.69 9.11 -16.72
C ARG A 376 4.41 10.42 -16.44
#